data_AF-A0A8K1D5P1-F1
#
_entry.id   AF-A0A8K1D5P1-F1
#
_cell.length_a   1.000
_cell.length_b   1.000
_cell.length_c   1.000
_cell.angle_alpha   90.00
_cell.angle_beta   90.00
_cell.angle_gamma   90.00
#
_symmetry.space_group_name_H-M   'P 1'
#
loop_
_entity.id
_entity.type
_entity.pdbx_description
1 polymer ?
#
loop_
_entity_poly.entity_id
_entity_poly.type
_entity_poly.pdbx_seq_one_letter_code
_entity_poly.pdbx_strand_id
1 'polypeptide(L)'
;MLQNVNPQSKILGEGNTTLMSLSTDSTPGKRIRKPSLLYEGFESPTMASVPSLAQNPQANPPPPEVSNPKKPGRVTNQLQYLHKVVMKALWKHQFAWPFRQPVDAVKLGLP
;
A
#
# COMPACT_ATOMS: atom_id res chain seq x y z
N MET A 1 -33.08 -32.80 -16.63
CA MET A 1 -32.47 -34.04 -17.13
C MET A 1 -31.06 -33.70 -17.58
N LEU A 2 -30.11 -34.45 -17.02
CA LEU A 2 -28.72 -34.69 -17.46
C LEU A 2 -27.71 -33.54 -17.39
N GLN A 3 -26.90 -33.64 -16.32
CA GLN A 3 -25.52 -33.18 -16.22
C GLN A 3 -24.70 -33.74 -17.39
N ASN A 4 -23.80 -32.93 -17.96
CA ASN A 4 -22.80 -33.41 -18.91
C ASN A 4 -21.41 -33.39 -18.26
N VAL A 5 -21.07 -34.52 -17.63
CA VAL A 5 -19.70 -34.89 -17.25
C VAL A 5 -19.09 -35.64 -18.43
N ASN A 6 -17.86 -35.29 -18.83
CA ASN A 6 -17.04 -36.20 -19.61
C ASN A 6 -15.62 -36.28 -19.01
N PRO A 7 -15.17 -37.47 -18.57
CA PRO A 7 -13.90 -37.66 -17.86
C PRO A 7 -12.76 -38.18 -18.77
N GLN A 8 -11.53 -38.04 -18.27
CA GLN A 8 -10.33 -38.80 -18.60
C GLN A 8 -9.71 -38.74 -20.01
N SER A 9 -8.45 -38.29 -20.07
CA SER A 9 -7.37 -39.17 -20.52
C SER A 9 -6.05 -38.84 -19.83
N LYS A 10 -5.34 -39.91 -19.48
CA LYS A 10 -4.20 -40.03 -18.57
C LYS A 10 -2.92 -40.14 -19.42
N ILE A 11 -1.85 -39.49 -18.95
CA ILE A 11 -0.40 -39.85 -18.96
C ILE A 11 0.22 -40.69 -20.10
N LEU A 12 1.36 -40.21 -20.62
CA LEU A 12 2.72 -40.78 -20.46
C LEU A 12 3.60 -40.57 -21.71
N GLY A 13 4.85 -40.15 -21.50
CA GLY A 13 5.90 -40.16 -22.50
C GLY A 13 7.22 -39.69 -21.89
N GLU A 14 7.93 -40.59 -21.21
CA GLU A 14 9.34 -40.38 -20.83
C GLU A 14 10.25 -40.55 -22.05
N GLY A 15 11.33 -39.76 -22.11
CA GLY A 15 12.32 -39.81 -23.19
C GLY A 15 13.52 -38.88 -22.96
N ASN A 16 14.42 -39.28 -22.08
CA ASN A 16 15.89 -39.28 -22.15
C ASN A 16 16.68 -38.02 -22.63
N THR A 17 17.35 -37.40 -21.65
CA THR A 17 18.77 -36.95 -21.57
C THR A 17 19.49 -36.16 -22.71
N THR A 18 20.12 -35.05 -22.26
CA THR A 18 21.44 -34.49 -22.68
C THR A 18 21.53 -33.61 -23.94
N LEU A 19 21.72 -32.30 -23.75
CA LEU A 19 22.81 -31.51 -24.35
C LEU A 19 22.78 -30.06 -23.82
N MET A 20 23.89 -29.63 -23.21
CA MET A 20 24.10 -28.20 -22.98
C MET A 20 24.47 -27.54 -24.31
N SER A 21 23.77 -26.48 -24.69
CA SER A 21 24.26 -25.55 -25.71
C SER A 21 23.75 -24.15 -25.40
N LEU A 22 24.69 -23.22 -25.24
CA LEU A 22 24.43 -21.78 -25.25
C LEU A 22 23.89 -21.41 -26.63
N SER A 23 22.70 -20.84 -26.66
CA SER A 23 22.20 -20.12 -27.83
C SER A 23 21.37 -18.94 -27.34
N THR A 24 21.92 -17.74 -27.55
CA THR A 24 21.16 -16.49 -27.62
C THR A 24 20.16 -16.62 -28.75
N ASP A 25 18.86 -16.70 -28.47
CA ASP A 25 17.86 -16.42 -29.49
C ASP A 25 16.65 -15.66 -28.94
N SER A 26 16.35 -14.61 -29.68
CA SER A 26 15.33 -13.61 -29.45
C SER A 26 13.96 -14.24 -29.65
N THR A 27 13.21 -14.44 -28.57
CA THR A 27 11.81 -14.89 -28.66
C THR A 27 10.90 -13.68 -28.90
N PRO A 28 10.09 -13.66 -29.98
CA PRO A 28 9.08 -12.63 -30.18
C PRO A 28 7.91 -12.89 -29.22
N GLY A 29 7.56 -11.90 -28.40
CA GLY A 29 6.27 -11.89 -27.71
C GLY A 29 6.26 -12.06 -26.19
N LYS A 30 7.40 -11.99 -25.48
CA LYS A 30 7.36 -11.83 -24.02
C LYS A 30 7.46 -10.35 -23.68
N ARG A 31 6.30 -9.74 -23.44
CA ARG A 31 6.17 -8.41 -22.86
C ARG A 31 6.93 -8.43 -21.52
N ILE A 32 8.18 -7.96 -21.53
CA ILE A 32 9.06 -7.86 -20.38
C ILE A 32 8.30 -7.03 -19.33
N ARG A 33 7.72 -7.70 -18.34
CA ARG A 33 7.22 -7.05 -17.14
C ARG A 33 8.46 -6.65 -16.38
N LYS A 34 8.86 -5.39 -16.55
CA LYS A 34 9.83 -4.73 -15.68
C LYS A 34 9.46 -5.13 -14.24
N PRO A 35 10.33 -5.83 -13.47
CA PRO A 35 10.08 -5.95 -12.05
C PRO A 35 9.97 -4.51 -11.53
N SER A 36 8.89 -4.21 -10.83
CA SER A 36 8.68 -2.86 -10.30
C SER A 36 9.86 -2.53 -9.39
N LEU A 37 10.70 -1.59 -9.82
CA LEU A 37 11.77 -1.00 -9.00
C LEU A 37 11.20 -0.06 -7.91
N LEU A 38 9.91 -0.21 -7.55
CA LEU A 38 9.27 0.56 -6.50
C LEU A 38 9.78 0.19 -5.10
N TYR A 39 10.55 -0.88 -4.97
CA TYR A 39 11.09 -1.33 -3.69
C TYR A 39 12.36 -0.56 -3.28
N GLU A 40 13.22 -0.17 -4.23
CA GLU A 40 14.51 0.48 -3.98
C GLU A 40 14.36 1.89 -3.35
N GLY A 41 13.21 2.54 -3.54
CA GLY A 41 12.94 3.87 -3.02
C GLY A 41 12.41 3.91 -1.58
N PHE A 42 12.09 2.76 -0.97
CA PHE A 42 11.49 2.71 0.37
C PHE A 42 12.53 2.54 1.49
N GLU A 43 13.67 1.89 1.21
CA GLU A 43 14.67 1.56 2.25
C GLU A 43 15.78 2.61 2.39
N SER A 44 15.78 3.66 1.57
CA SER A 44 16.73 4.77 1.76
C SER A 44 16.23 5.69 2.89
N PRO A 45 17.06 6.00 3.92
CA PRO A 45 16.74 7.04 4.89
C PRO A 45 16.95 8.41 4.24
N THR A 46 16.17 8.71 3.20
CA THR A 46 16.00 10.09 2.75
C THR A 46 14.97 10.69 3.67
N MET A 47 15.45 11.34 4.72
CA MET A 47 14.77 12.51 5.28
C MET A 47 14.57 13.46 4.11
N ALA A 48 13.51 13.26 3.32
CA ALA A 48 13.05 14.24 2.37
C ALA A 48 12.72 15.43 3.26
N SER A 49 13.61 16.43 3.25
CA SER A 49 13.30 17.71 3.83
C SER A 49 12.10 18.21 3.02
N VAL A 50 10.90 17.91 3.51
CA VAL A 50 9.76 18.79 3.33
C VAL A 50 10.35 20.17 3.61
N PRO A 51 10.27 21.16 2.69
CA PRO A 51 10.70 22.50 3.04
C PRO A 51 9.98 22.84 4.34
N SER A 52 10.75 22.87 5.43
CA SER A 52 10.28 23.37 6.70
C SER A 52 9.98 24.81 6.38
N LEU A 53 8.71 25.11 6.08
CA LEU A 53 8.18 26.44 6.31
C LEU A 53 8.60 26.71 7.73
N ALA A 54 9.59 27.58 7.94
CA ALA A 54 10.23 27.83 9.21
C ALA A 54 9.20 27.79 10.32
N GLN A 55 9.04 26.61 10.93
CA GLN A 55 8.13 26.42 12.03
C GLN A 55 8.86 27.09 13.14
N ASN A 56 8.37 28.26 13.54
CA ASN A 56 8.76 28.82 14.82
C ASN A 56 8.60 27.67 15.84
N PRO A 57 9.66 27.22 16.53
CA PRO A 57 9.58 26.05 17.40
C PRO A 57 8.53 26.20 18.51
N GLN A 58 7.99 27.41 18.69
CA GLN A 58 6.94 27.75 19.63
C GLN A 58 5.52 27.82 19.06
N ALA A 59 5.27 27.36 17.83
CA ALA A 59 3.94 27.43 17.22
C ALA A 59 3.45 26.06 16.73
N ASN A 60 2.22 25.71 17.09
CA ASN A 60 1.59 24.49 16.59
C ASN A 60 1.43 24.54 15.06
N PRO A 61 1.68 23.43 14.35
CA PRO A 61 1.46 23.37 12.92
C PRO A 61 -0.03 23.57 12.60
N PRO A 62 -0.36 24.08 11.39
CA PRO A 62 -1.74 24.10 10.93
C PRO A 62 -2.31 22.67 10.88
N PRO A 63 -3.60 22.48 11.19
CA PRO A 63 -4.21 21.16 11.15
C PRO A 63 -4.19 20.58 9.72
N PRO A 64 -4.14 19.25 9.59
CA PRO A 64 -4.14 18.61 8.28
C PRO A 64 -5.43 18.90 7.51
N GLU A 65 -5.31 18.99 6.19
CA GLU A 65 -6.47 19.17 5.31
C GLU A 65 -7.36 17.91 5.34
N VAL A 66 -8.59 18.05 5.85
CA VAL A 66 -9.55 16.94 6.00
C VAL A 66 -10.55 16.81 4.86
N SER A 67 -10.71 17.86 4.04
CA SER A 67 -11.62 17.88 2.90
C SER A 67 -11.04 18.78 1.82
N ASN A 68 -10.95 18.25 0.60
CA ASN A 68 -10.52 19.00 -0.56
C ASN A 68 -11.59 18.89 -1.66
N PRO A 69 -12.37 19.95 -1.94
CA PRO A 69 -13.41 19.92 -2.98
C PRO A 69 -12.87 19.63 -4.39
N LYS A 70 -11.58 19.89 -4.63
CA LYS A 70 -10.93 19.66 -5.93
C LYS A 70 -10.56 18.18 -6.15
N LYS A 71 -10.55 17.37 -5.08
CA LYS A 71 -10.25 15.94 -5.15
C LYS A 71 -11.53 15.16 -4.89
N PRO A 72 -12.14 14.54 -5.92
CA PRO A 72 -13.32 13.71 -5.69
C PRO A 72 -12.95 12.55 -4.75
N GLY A 73 -13.65 12.45 -3.63
CA GLY A 73 -13.46 11.37 -2.67
C GLY A 73 -13.90 10.01 -3.24
N ARG A 74 -13.60 8.94 -2.50
CA ARG A 74 -14.09 7.59 -2.83
C ARG A 74 -14.86 7.02 -1.64
N VAL A 75 -15.93 6.30 -1.93
CA VAL A 75 -16.66 5.51 -0.93
C VAL A 75 -16.55 4.04 -1.31
N THR A 76 -15.87 3.26 -0.47
CA THR A 76 -15.75 1.80 -0.62
C THR A 76 -16.26 1.09 0.63
N ASN A 77 -16.57 -0.19 0.53
CA ASN A 77 -16.90 -1.03 1.69
C ASN A 77 -15.79 -1.03 2.76
N GLN A 78 -14.52 -1.03 2.33
CA GLN A 78 -13.37 -0.97 3.24
C GLN A 78 -13.31 0.37 3.99
N LEU A 79 -13.49 1.50 3.29
CA LEU A 79 -13.54 2.82 3.93
C LEU A 79 -14.74 2.94 4.88
N GLN A 80 -15.88 2.36 4.52
CA GLN A 80 -17.04 2.29 5.40
C GLN A 80 -16.76 1.44 6.64
N TYR A 81 -16.07 0.29 6.52
CA TYR A 81 -15.69 -0.54 7.66
C TYR A 81 -14.72 0.22 8.59
N LEU A 82 -13.73 0.90 8.02
CA LEU A 82 -12.80 1.74 8.80
C LEU A 82 -13.57 2.79 9.61
N HIS A 83 -14.50 3.53 9.01
CA HIS A 83 -15.28 4.54 9.73
C HIS A 83 -16.25 3.91 10.75
N LYS A 84 -17.09 2.96 10.32
CA LYS A 84 -18.23 2.46 11.14
C LYS A 84 -17.80 1.51 12.26
N VAL A 85 -16.72 0.76 12.07
CA VAL A 85 -16.28 -0.29 13.00
C VAL A 85 -14.97 0.13 13.69
N VAL A 86 -13.91 0.32 12.91
CA VAL A 86 -12.55 0.52 13.46
C VAL A 86 -12.45 1.84 14.20
N MET A 87 -12.79 2.96 13.56
CA MET A 87 -12.72 4.29 14.19
C MET A 87 -13.63 4.37 15.42
N LYS A 88 -14.83 3.78 15.36
CA LYS A 88 -15.75 3.73 16.50
C LYS A 88 -15.18 2.96 17.69
N ALA A 89 -14.51 1.83 17.45
CA ALA A 89 -13.86 1.06 18.50
C ALA A 89 -12.69 1.83 19.11
N LEU A 90 -11.82 2.41 18.27
CA LEU A 90 -10.68 3.21 18.73
C LEU A 90 -11.13 4.44 19.52
N TRP A 91 -12.18 5.15 19.09
CA TRP A 91 -12.65 6.37 19.78
C TRP A 91 -13.17 6.12 21.19
N LYS A 92 -13.73 4.92 21.43
CA LYS A 92 -14.27 4.50 22.72
C LYS A 92 -13.21 3.91 23.66
N HIS A 93 -12.01 3.64 23.16
CA HIS A 93 -10.95 3.07 23.98
C HIS A 93 -10.51 4.04 25.09
N GLN A 94 -10.14 3.53 26.26
CA GLN A 94 -9.79 4.36 27.42
C GLN A 94 -8.57 5.25 27.15
N PHE A 95 -7.63 4.76 26.34
CA PHE A 95 -6.43 5.51 25.94
C PHE A 95 -6.60 6.34 24.67
N ALA A 96 -7.82 6.46 24.15
CA ALA A 96 -8.06 7.23 22.93
C ALA A 96 -7.94 8.73 23.15
N TRP A 97 -8.12 9.20 24.39
CA TRP A 97 -8.25 10.62 24.70
C TRP A 97 -7.12 11.51 24.15
N PRO A 98 -5.83 11.12 24.13
CA PRO A 98 -4.76 11.98 23.58
C PRO A 98 -4.81 12.11 22.06
N PHE A 99 -5.47 11.18 21.36
CA PHE A 99 -5.47 11.09 19.90
C PHE A 99 -6.71 11.70 19.24
N ARG A 100 -7.62 12.29 20.03
CA ARG A 100 -8.86 12.90 19.51
C ARG A 100 -8.65 14.26 18.87
N GLN A 101 -7.54 14.91 19.18
CA GLN A 101 -7.19 16.24 18.72
C GLN A 101 -5.71 16.28 18.31
N PRO A 102 -5.32 17.23 17.46
CA PRO A 102 -3.92 17.48 17.18
C PRO A 102 -3.13 17.74 18.47
N VAL A 103 -1.87 17.30 18.49
CA VAL A 103 -0.97 17.56 19.61
C VAL A 103 -0.72 19.07 19.71
N ASP A 104 -0.96 19.61 20.89
CA ASP A 104 -0.60 20.98 21.24
C ASP A 104 0.80 20.99 21.87
N ALA A 105 1.81 21.20 21.03
CA ALA A 105 3.22 21.19 21.42
C ALA A 105 3.56 22.34 22.40
N VAL A 106 2.92 23.50 22.25
CA VAL A 106 3.14 24.67 23.10
C VAL A 106 2.65 24.40 24.51
N LYS A 107 1.42 23.89 24.66
CA LYS A 107 0.86 23.54 25.97
C LYS A 107 1.63 22.41 26.65
N LEU A 108 2.18 21.49 25.87
CA LEU A 108 2.94 20.35 26.38
C LEU A 108 4.42 20.67 26.64
N GLY A 109 4.91 21.86 26.24
CA GLY A 109 6.31 22.25 26.40
C GLY A 109 7.27 21.33 25.63
N LEU A 110 6.86 20.85 24.47
CA LEU A 110 7.70 19.98 23.63
C LEU A 110 8.80 20.82 22.94
N PRO A 111 10.05 20.31 22.88
CA PRO A 111 11.20 21.02 22.31
C PRO A 111 11.15 21.11 20.78
#